data_AF-A0A537UGY1-F1
#
_entry.id   AF-A0A537UGY1-F1
#
_cell.length_a   1.000
_cell.length_b   1.000
_cell.length_c   1.000
_cell.angle_alpha   90.00
_cell.angle_beta   90.00
_cell.angle_gamma   90.00
#
_symmetry.space_group_name_H-M   'P 1'
#
loop_
_entity.id
_entity.type
_entity.pdbx_description
1 polymer ?
#
loop_
_entity_poly.entity_id
_entity_poly.type
_entity_poly.pdbx_seq_one_letter_code
_entity_poly.pdbx_strand_id
1 'polypeptide(L)' 'GLGLKIDQADVGRAGFVRCLPNGCIAEVVLDDNLVKQLRSGQVATFIIFQTPEEGIGFPMSLKGFGEGYDKLP' A
#
# COMPACT_ATOMS: atom_id res chain seq x y z
N GLY A 1 -3.03 -11.64 -1.83
CA GLY A 1 -3.31 -10.29 -2.37
C GLY A 1 -2.72 -9.23 -1.45
N LEU A 2 -2.68 -7.98 -1.89
CA LEU A 2 -2.19 -6.84 -1.11
C LEU A 2 -3.36 -5.93 -0.73
N GLY A 3 -3.63 -5.76 0.55
CA GLY A 3 -4.51 -4.72 1.07
C GLY A 3 -3.72 -3.48 1.49
N LEU A 4 -4.38 -2.33 1.49
CA LEU A 4 -3.83 -1.09 2.00
C LEU A 4 -4.84 -0.43 2.93
N LYS A 5 -4.38 -0.04 4.11
CA LYS A 5 -5.05 0.91 4.99
C LYS A 5 -4.15 2.12 5.20
N ILE A 6 -4.73 3.31 5.23
CA ILE A 6 -4.03 4.52 5.65
C ILE A 6 -4.68 4.98 6.94
N ASP A 7 -3.89 5.00 8.00
CA ASP A 7 -4.32 5.16 9.38
C ASP A 7 -5.40 4.12 9.75
N GLN A 8 -6.66 4.54 9.91
CA GLN A 8 -7.80 3.66 10.20
C GLN A 8 -8.69 3.40 8.97
N ALA A 9 -8.44 4.06 7.84
CA ALA A 9 -9.26 3.97 6.64
C ALA A 9 -8.82 2.79 5.76
N ASP A 10 -9.77 1.93 5.37
CA ASP A 10 -9.55 0.91 4.33
C ASP A 10 -9.56 1.59 2.96
N VAL A 11 -8.43 1.50 2.26
CA VAL A 11 -8.23 2.12 0.95
C VAL A 11 -8.62 1.15 -0.17
N GLY A 12 -8.34 -0.13 0.02
CA GLY A 12 -8.65 -1.14 -0.98
C GLY A 12 -7.69 -2.33 -0.99
N ARG A 13 -7.88 -3.19 -1.98
CA ARG A 13 -7.14 -4.43 -2.18
C ARG A 13 -6.76 -4.60 -3.65
N ALA A 14 -5.57 -5.11 -3.89
CA ALA A 14 -5.05 -5.47 -5.19
C ALA A 14 -4.68 -6.96 -5.23
N GLY A 15 -5.04 -7.63 -6.32
CA GLY A 15 -4.60 -8.99 -6.59
C GLY A 15 -3.12 -9.04 -6.93
N PHE A 16 -2.47 -10.19 -6.70
CA PHE A 16 -1.14 -10.41 -7.25
C PHE A 16 -1.27 -10.68 -8.75
N VAL A 17 -0.52 -9.93 -9.56
CA VAL A 17 -0.49 -10.11 -11.02
C VAL A 17 0.39 -11.31 -11.41
N ARG A 18 1.47 -11.53 -10.67
CA ARG A 18 2.38 -12.69 -10.83
C ARG A 18 3.21 -12.91 -9.57
N CYS A 19 3.65 -14.15 -9.35
CA CYS A 19 4.62 -14.50 -8.32
C CYS A 19 5.92 -14.98 -8.95
N LEU A 20 7.03 -14.47 -8.45
CA LEU A 20 8.41 -14.77 -8.82
C LEU A 20 9.11 -15.47 -7.64
N PRO A 21 10.29 -16.10 -7.84
CA PRO A 21 11.01 -16.76 -6.75
C PRO A 21 11.32 -15.86 -5.55
N ASN A 22 11.38 -14.54 -5.74
CA ASN A 22 11.65 -13.55 -4.69
C ASN A 22 10.40 -12.87 -4.13
N GLY A 23 9.19 -13.21 -4.58
CA GLY A 23 7.94 -12.64 -4.07
C GLY A 23 6.87 -12.41 -5.14
N CYS A 24 5.72 -11.88 -4.73
CA CYS A 24 4.60 -11.58 -5.63
C CYS A 24 4.50 -10.07 -5.90
N ILE A 25 4.08 -9.73 -7.12
CA ILE A 25 3.89 -8.35 -7.57
C ILE A 25 2.39 -8.05 -7.55
N ALA A 26 2.01 -6.93 -6.93
CA ALA A 26 0.70 -6.33 -7.08
C ALA A 26 0.88 -4.97 -7.76
N GLU A 27 0.11 -4.72 -8.81
CA GLU A 27 0.12 -3.45 -9.52
C GLU A 27 -1.06 -2.61 -9.03
N VAL A 28 -0.80 -1.35 -8.67
CA VAL A 28 -1.79 -0.42 -8.14
C VAL A 28 -1.62 0.90 -8.87
N VAL A 29 -2.75 1.47 -9.30
CA VAL A 29 -2.77 2.82 -9.86
C VAL A 29 -2.78 3.81 -8.70
N LEU A 30 -1.76 4.67 -8.66
CA LEU A 30 -1.70 5.81 -7.74
C LEU A 30 -2.49 6.97 -8.37
N ASP A 31 -3.80 7.01 -8.13
CA ASP A 31 -4.63 8.15 -8.51
C ASP A 31 -4.45 9.35 -7.56
N ASP A 32 -4.95 10.52 -7.95
CA ASP A 32 -4.81 11.76 -7.18
C ASP A 32 -5.38 11.65 -5.75
N ASN A 33 -6.44 10.86 -5.57
CA ASN A 33 -7.06 10.68 -4.26
C ASN A 33 -6.17 9.82 -3.36
N LEU A 34 -5.62 8.72 -3.88
CA LEU A 34 -4.70 7.86 -3.16
C LEU A 34 -3.40 8.60 -2.82
N VAL A 35 -2.85 9.36 -3.78
CA VAL A 35 -1.68 10.21 -3.54
C VAL A 35 -1.96 11.23 -2.44
N LYS A 36 -3.13 11.89 -2.46
CA LYS A 36 -3.53 12.82 -1.40
C LYS A 36 -3.61 12.13 -0.03
N GLN A 37 -4.21 10.95 0.05
CA GLN A 37 -4.29 10.18 1.30
C GLN A 37 -2.91 9.79 1.82
N LEU A 38 -2.01 9.32 0.95
CA LEU A 38 -0.63 8.96 1.33
C LEU A 38 0.18 10.17 1.79
N ARG A 39 -0.08 11.36 1.24
CA ARG A 39 0.57 12.62 1.65
C ARG A 39 0.08 13.12 3.01
N SER A 40 -1.20 12.95 3.32
CA SER A 40 -1.79 13.44 4.58
C SER A 40 -1.78 12.43 5.72
N GLY A 41 -1.65 11.14 5.40
CA GLY A 41 -1.68 10.04 6.37
C GLY A 41 -0.40 9.95 7.20
N GLN A 42 -0.48 9.24 8.32
CA GLN A 42 0.67 9.03 9.21
C GLN A 42 1.26 7.64 9.05
N VAL A 43 0.42 6.61 8.90
CA VAL A 43 0.83 5.21 8.77
C VAL A 43 0.06 4.53 7.64
N ALA A 44 0.77 3.93 6.70
CA ALA A 44 0.19 3.00 5.73
C ALA A 44 0.39 1.57 6.22
N THR A 45 -0.69 0.86 6.51
CA THR A 45 -0.65 -0.57 6.82
C THR A 45 -0.89 -1.37 5.56
N PHE A 46 0.16 -2.01 5.06
CA PHE A 46 0.05 -2.97 3.97
C PHE A 46 -0.30 -4.34 4.52
N ILE A 47 -1.29 -5.00 3.95
CA ILE A 47 -1.79 -6.29 4.44
C ILE A 47 -1.55 -7.34 3.38
N ILE A 48 -0.73 -8.34 3.69
CA ILE A 48 -0.48 -9.46 2.78
C ILE A 48 -1.44 -10.58 3.16
N PHE A 49 -2.27 -10.98 2.19
CA PHE A 49 -3.16 -12.13 2.31
C PHE A 49 -2.52 -13.33 1.59
N GLN A 50 -1.99 -14.29 2.35
CA GLN A 50 -1.55 -15.58 1.80
C GLN A 50 -2.74 -16.53 1.62
N THR A 51 -3.70 -16.49 2.55
CA THR A 51 -5.03 -17.10 2.46
C THR A 51 -6.10 -16.04 2.77
N PRO A 52 -7.39 -16.24 2.42
CA PRO A 52 -8.45 -15.29 2.73
C PRO A 52 -8.63 -15.04 4.24
N GLU A 53 -8.39 -16.07 5.06
CA GLU A 53 -8.57 -15.99 6.50
C GLU A 53 -7.37 -15.39 7.27
N GLU A 54 -6.18 -15.35 6.67
CA GLU A 54 -4.93 -14.97 7.35
C GLU A 54 -4.25 -13.78 6.64
N GLY A 55 -4.49 -12.57 7.17
CA GLY A 55 -3.90 -11.32 6.70
C GLY A 55 -2.83 -10.81 7.67
N ILE A 56 -1.59 -10.66 7.19
CA ILE A 56 -0.48 -10.12 7.99
C ILE A 56 -0.29 -8.64 7.63
N GLY A 57 -0.44 -7.76 8.62
CA GLY A 57 -0.31 -6.31 8.48
C GLY A 57 1.09 -5.80 8.80
N PHE A 58 1.64 -4.98 7.90
CA PHE A 58 2.94 -4.31 8.02
C PHE A 58 2.72 -2.79 8.08
N PRO A 59 2.85 -2.17 9.26
CA PRO A 59 2.71 -0.72 9.38
C PRO A 59 3.98 -0.03 8.87
N MET A 60 3.79 0.90 7.94
CA MET A 60 4.83 1.74 7.35
C MET A 60 4.57 3.20 7.69
N SER A 61 5.57 3.91 8.19
CA SER A 61 5.45 5.35 8.40
C SER A 61 5.34 6.09 7.07
N LEU A 62 4.41 7.03 6.97
CA LEU A 62 4.24 7.93 5.83
C LEU A 62 5.01 9.25 5.98
N LYS A 63 5.77 9.41 7.07
CA LYS A 63 6.60 10.60 7.29
C LYS A 63 7.57 10.78 6.12
N GLY A 64 7.50 11.95 5.48
CA GLY A 64 8.36 12.30 4.34
C GLY A 64 7.85 11.79 2.99
N PHE A 65 6.71 11.09 2.92
CA PHE A 65 6.15 10.60 1.66
C PHE A 65 5.92 11.74 0.66
N GLY A 66 5.24 12.82 1.09
CA GLY A 66 4.94 13.94 0.20
C GLY A 66 6.18 14.63 -0.37
N GLU A 67 7.18 14.88 0.48
CA GLU A 67 8.47 15.48 0.06
C GLU A 67 9.24 14.58 -0.90
N GLY A 68 9.20 13.26 -0.67
CA GLY A 68 9.83 12.28 -1.55
C GLY A 68 9.11 12.18 -2.90
N TYR A 69 7.78 12.15 -2.88
CA TYR A 69 6.95 12.10 -4.08
C TYR A 69 7.16 13.32 -4.98
N ASP A 70 7.27 14.52 -4.40
CA ASP A 70 7.53 15.76 -5.15
C ASP A 70 8.90 15.82 -5.82
N LYS A 71 9.84 14.95 -5.42
CA LYS A 71 11.18 14.85 -5.99
C LYS A 71 11.32 13.76 -7.05
N LEU A 72 10.25 13.02 -7.35
CA LEU A 72 10.28 12.04 -8.43
C LEU A 72 10.41 12.77 -9.79
N PRO A 73 11.24 12.26 -10.72
CA PRO A 73 11.43 12.84 -12.04
C PRO A 73 10.20 12.73 -12.95
#